data_AF-A0A174QNV3-F1
#
_entry.id   AF-A0A174QNV3-F1
#
_cell.length_a   1.000
_cell.length_b   1.000
_cell.length_c   1.000
_cell.angle_alpha   90.00
_cell.angle_beta   90.00
_cell.angle_gamma   90.00
#
_symmetry.space_group_name_H-M   'P 1'
#
loop_
_entity.id
_entity.type
_entity.pdbx_description
1 polymer ?
#
loop_
_entity_poly.entity_id
_entity_poly.type
_entity_poly.pdbx_seq_one_letter_code
_entity_poly.pdbx_strand_id
1 'polypeptide(L)'
;MKIGMRTPSIKKSVSARTTGKFNRAVKSSINPLYGKKGMGWINDPKRAAYNKVYNKTTVSAKELIDNNIEDKQASFLEVIGGFFSFLGNLIMLLVSLAQVIFYGAIVAVMIYFIFIIIF
;
A
#
# COMPACT_ATOMS: atom_id res chain seq x y z
N MET A 1 26.40 4.09 -24.24
CA MET A 1 25.32 3.83 -23.25
C MET A 1 25.70 2.59 -22.44
N LYS A 2 25.30 2.52 -21.16
CA LYS A 2 25.46 1.30 -20.34
C LYS A 2 24.17 0.47 -20.43
N ILE A 3 24.30 -0.84 -20.42
CA ILE A 3 23.18 -1.80 -20.33
C ILE A 3 23.35 -2.56 -19.01
N GLY A 4 22.25 -2.78 -18.27
CA GLY A 4 22.26 -3.54 -17.01
C GLY A 4 22.21 -2.69 -15.73
N MET A 5 22.75 -3.20 -14.62
CA MET A 5 22.54 -2.58 -13.30
C MET A 5 23.31 -1.26 -13.14
N ARG A 6 22.60 -0.23 -12.67
CA ARG A 6 23.21 1.04 -12.24
C ARG A 6 23.95 0.84 -10.93
N THR A 7 25.17 1.34 -10.84
CA THR A 7 25.95 1.27 -9.60
C THR A 7 25.32 2.19 -8.55
N PRO A 8 24.80 1.66 -7.43
CA PRO A 8 24.31 2.51 -6.36
C PRO A 8 25.46 3.24 -5.68
N SER A 9 25.22 4.45 -5.18
CA SER A 9 26.20 5.20 -4.39
C SER A 9 25.52 5.84 -3.18
N ILE A 10 25.86 5.34 -1.99
CA ILE A 10 25.21 5.70 -0.72
C ILE A 10 25.42 7.18 -0.42
N LYS A 11 26.67 7.67 -0.55
CA LYS A 11 27.02 9.09 -0.34
C LYS A 11 26.17 10.04 -1.20
N LYS A 12 26.02 9.72 -2.50
CA LYS A 12 25.22 10.55 -3.42
C LYS A 12 23.73 10.47 -3.10
N SER A 13 23.23 9.29 -2.72
CA SER A 13 21.83 9.11 -2.30
C SER A 13 21.49 9.96 -1.08
N VAL A 14 22.34 9.94 -0.04
CA VAL A 14 22.12 10.73 1.18
C VAL A 14 22.20 12.23 0.88
N SER A 15 23.25 12.67 0.16
CA SER A 15 23.42 14.08 -0.21
C SER A 15 22.25 14.62 -1.07
N ALA A 16 21.70 13.80 -1.97
CA ALA A 16 20.55 14.17 -2.79
C ALA A 16 19.27 14.36 -1.96
N ARG A 17 19.14 13.66 -0.83
CA ARG A 17 18.00 13.74 0.10
C ARG A 17 18.13 14.89 1.11
N THR A 18 19.35 15.29 1.47
CA THR A 18 19.61 16.38 2.43
C THR A 18 19.92 17.70 1.71
N THR A 19 21.20 18.05 1.57
CA THR A 19 21.67 19.35 1.02
C THR A 19 21.16 19.59 -0.39
N GLY A 20 21.15 18.56 -1.24
CA GLY A 20 20.65 18.67 -2.61
C GLY A 20 19.14 18.91 -2.70
N LYS A 21 18.36 18.50 -1.69
CA LYS A 21 16.92 18.78 -1.62
C LYS A 21 16.70 20.24 -1.25
N PHE A 22 17.42 20.74 -0.25
CA PHE A 22 17.35 22.14 0.17
C PHE A 22 17.71 23.10 -0.96
N ASN A 23 18.83 22.87 -1.65
CA ASN A 23 19.26 23.72 -2.76
C ASN A 23 18.25 23.74 -3.94
N ARG A 24 17.58 22.62 -4.20
CA ARG A 24 16.52 22.56 -5.22
C ARG A 24 15.28 23.34 -4.81
N ALA A 25 14.90 23.29 -3.54
CA ALA A 25 13.75 24.03 -3.02
C ALA A 25 13.94 25.54 -3.16
N VAL A 26 15.12 26.05 -2.80
CA VAL A 26 15.46 27.48 -2.96
C VAL A 26 15.47 27.90 -4.44
N LYS A 27 16.02 27.06 -5.33
CA LYS A 27 16.00 27.37 -6.77
C LYS A 27 14.59 27.37 -7.35
N SER A 28 13.72 26.48 -6.87
CA SER A 28 12.32 26.42 -7.31
C SER A 28 11.47 27.57 -6.78
N SER A 29 11.79 28.15 -5.61
CA SER A 29 11.05 29.31 -5.09
C SER A 29 11.38 30.60 -5.83
N ILE A 30 12.60 30.71 -6.37
CA ILE A 30 13.05 31.91 -7.09
C ILE A 30 12.68 31.84 -8.58
N ASN A 31 12.82 30.67 -9.21
CA ASN A 31 12.57 30.52 -10.65
C ASN A 31 11.28 29.69 -10.89
N PRO A 32 10.20 30.31 -11.40
CA PRO A 32 8.92 29.63 -11.63
C PRO A 32 9.00 28.55 -12.72
N LEU A 33 9.99 28.60 -13.61
CA LEU A 33 10.24 27.60 -14.66
C LEU A 33 11.14 26.45 -14.18
N TYR A 34 11.76 26.53 -12.99
CA TYR A 34 12.66 25.49 -12.51
C TYR A 34 11.89 24.21 -12.14
N GLY A 35 12.36 23.06 -12.61
CA GLY A 35 11.76 21.75 -12.30
C GLY A 35 10.41 21.46 -12.99
N LYS A 36 9.92 22.35 -13.86
CA LYS A 36 8.70 22.10 -14.65
C LYS A 36 8.91 20.98 -15.68
N LYS A 37 7.85 20.23 -15.96
CA LYS A 37 7.84 19.14 -16.95
C LYS A 37 8.21 19.71 -18.32
N GLY A 38 9.14 19.05 -19.04
CA GLY A 38 9.57 19.47 -20.38
C GLY A 38 10.79 20.39 -20.41
N MET A 39 11.11 21.09 -19.32
CA MET A 39 12.25 22.03 -19.28
C MET A 39 13.61 21.40 -19.54
N GLY A 40 13.76 20.08 -19.31
CA GLY A 40 14.98 19.36 -19.67
C GLY A 40 15.26 19.34 -21.18
N TRP A 41 14.22 19.29 -22.02
CA TRP A 41 14.37 19.31 -23.47
C TRP A 41 14.69 20.70 -24.01
N ILE A 42 14.18 21.74 -23.34
CA ILE A 42 14.42 23.15 -23.70
C ILE A 42 15.84 23.56 -23.27
N ASN A 43 16.26 23.21 -22.06
CA ASN A 43 17.56 23.62 -21.52
C ASN A 43 18.73 22.78 -22.05
N ASP A 44 18.56 21.47 -22.22
CA ASP A 44 19.62 20.57 -22.71
C ASP A 44 19.02 19.33 -23.41
N PRO A 45 18.66 19.45 -24.71
CA PRO A 45 18.00 18.38 -25.46
C PRO A 45 18.89 17.15 -25.62
N LYS A 46 20.21 17.32 -25.78
CA LYS A 46 21.16 16.21 -25.96
C LYS A 46 21.20 15.34 -24.71
N ARG A 47 21.29 15.96 -23.53
CA ARG A 47 21.30 15.24 -22.25
C ARG A 47 19.93 14.63 -21.94
N ALA A 48 18.85 15.32 -22.27
CA ALA A 48 17.50 14.79 -22.11
C ALA A 48 17.30 13.48 -22.90
N ALA A 49 17.73 13.46 -24.18
CA ALA A 49 17.68 12.27 -25.02
C ALA A 49 18.54 11.13 -24.45
N TYR A 50 19.79 11.43 -24.06
CA TYR A 50 20.69 10.42 -23.47
C TYR A 50 20.13 9.83 -22.18
N ASN A 51 19.65 10.66 -21.24
CA ASN A 51 19.07 10.21 -19.98
C ASN A 51 17.82 9.35 -20.21
N LYS A 52 17.01 9.66 -21.23
CA LYS A 52 15.84 8.86 -21.59
C LYS A 52 16.23 7.44 -21.99
N VAL A 53 17.24 7.28 -22.85
CA VAL A 53 17.68 5.95 -23.27
C VAL A 53 18.41 5.24 -22.13
N TYR A 54 19.32 5.92 -21.42
CA TYR A 54 20.00 5.36 -20.25
C TYR A 54 19.01 4.84 -19.21
N ASN A 55 17.93 5.59 -18.94
CA ASN A 55 16.92 5.18 -17.98
C ASN A 55 16.13 3.94 -18.40
N LYS A 56 15.94 3.74 -19.71
CA LYS A 56 15.28 2.56 -20.28
C LYS A 56 16.20 1.33 -20.36
N THR A 57 17.50 1.52 -20.58
CA THR A 57 18.44 0.40 -20.80
C THR A 57 19.14 -0.07 -19.53
N THR A 58 18.88 0.55 -18.38
CA THR A 58 19.52 0.18 -17.12
C THR A 58 18.50 -0.06 -16.00
N VAL A 59 18.83 -0.97 -15.10
CA VAL A 59 17.96 -1.38 -13.97
C VAL A 59 18.54 -0.84 -12.67
N SER A 60 17.69 -0.34 -11.77
CA SER A 60 18.12 0.13 -10.45
C SER A 60 18.06 -0.99 -9.42
N ALA A 61 19.05 -1.08 -8.52
CA ALA A 61 18.97 -1.99 -7.38
C ALA A 61 17.77 -1.67 -6.47
N LYS A 62 17.35 -0.41 -6.39
CA LYS A 62 16.17 0.01 -5.61
C LYS A 62 14.87 -0.58 -6.16
N GLU A 63 14.74 -0.63 -7.49
CA GLU A 63 13.54 -1.15 -8.17
C GLU A 63 13.37 -2.65 -7.92
N LEU A 64 14.48 -3.39 -7.89
CA LEU A 64 14.48 -4.80 -7.54
C LEU A 64 14.10 -5.04 -6.06
N ILE A 65 14.54 -4.17 -5.15
CA ILE A 65 14.22 -4.28 -3.72
C ILE A 65 12.76 -3.89 -3.46
N ASP A 66 12.27 -2.81 -4.07
CA ASP A 66 10.90 -2.33 -3.87
C ASP A 66 9.87 -3.38 -4.34
N ASN A 67 10.10 -4.02 -5.50
CA ASN A 67 9.22 -5.11 -5.98
C ASN A 67 9.17 -6.29 -5.00
N ASN A 68 10.33 -6.70 -4.46
CA ASN A 68 10.40 -7.78 -3.46
C ASN A 68 9.70 -7.44 -2.14
N ILE A 69 9.56 -6.15 -1.81
CA ILE A 69 8.88 -5.71 -0.59
C ILE A 69 7.37 -5.66 -0.82
N GLU A 70 6.89 -5.21 -1.99
CA GLU A 70 5.47 -5.25 -2.35
C GLU A 70 4.90 -6.69 -2.28
N ASP A 71 5.63 -7.67 -2.84
CA ASP A 71 5.22 -9.09 -2.79
C ASP A 71 5.15 -9.63 -1.35
N LYS A 72 6.10 -9.24 -0.50
CA LYS A 72 6.10 -9.61 0.93
C LYS A 72 5.00 -8.92 1.74
N GLN A 73 4.67 -7.69 1.38
CA GLN A 73 3.62 -6.94 2.07
C GLN A 73 2.24 -7.49 1.69
N ALA A 74 2.01 -7.79 0.41
CA ALA A 74 0.78 -8.40 -0.07
C ALA A 74 0.52 -9.76 0.61
N SER A 75 1.52 -10.64 0.65
CA SER A 75 1.41 -11.95 1.34
C SER A 75 1.12 -11.83 2.84
N PHE A 76 1.73 -10.87 3.54
CA PHE A 76 1.45 -10.66 4.96
C PHE A 76 0.03 -10.12 5.21
N LEU A 77 -0.45 -9.23 4.35
CA LEU A 77 -1.81 -8.69 4.42
C LEU A 77 -2.87 -9.76 4.10
N GLU A 78 -2.60 -10.66 3.16
CA GLU A 78 -3.48 -11.80 2.88
C GLU A 78 -3.59 -12.76 4.08
N VAL A 79 -2.46 -13.07 4.73
CA VAL A 79 -2.45 -13.90 5.95
C VAL A 79 -3.25 -13.24 7.08
N ILE A 80 -3.08 -11.94 7.28
CA ILE A 80 -3.84 -11.18 8.27
C ILE A 80 -5.32 -11.15 7.91
N GLY A 81 -5.67 -10.88 6.64
CA GLY A 81 -7.04 -10.85 6.16
C GLY A 81 -7.76 -12.19 6.35
N GLY A 82 -7.06 -13.30 6.11
CA GLY A 82 -7.56 -14.65 6.38
C GLY A 82 -7.89 -14.87 7.86
N PHE A 83 -7.03 -14.41 8.78
CA PHE A 83 -7.27 -14.52 10.22
C PHE A 83 -8.48 -13.69 10.69
N PHE A 84 -8.64 -12.46 10.19
CA PHE A 84 -9.79 -11.63 10.52
C PHE A 84 -11.10 -12.21 9.99
N SER A 85 -11.10 -12.77 8.77
CA SER A 85 -12.25 -13.47 8.22
C SER A 85 -12.65 -14.69 9.07
N PHE A 86 -11.67 -15.48 9.49
CA PHE A 86 -11.90 -16.60 10.41
C PHE A 86 -12.51 -16.16 11.74
N LEU A 87 -11.98 -15.11 12.36
CA LEU A 87 -12.53 -14.52 13.59
C LEU A 87 -13.96 -14.01 13.38
N GLY A 88 -14.23 -13.33 12.27
CA GLY A 88 -15.55 -12.83 11.92
C GLY A 88 -16.59 -13.95 11.84
N ASN A 89 -16.23 -15.05 11.16
CA ASN A 89 -17.10 -16.23 11.08
C ASN A 89 -17.35 -16.89 12.44
N LEU A 90 -16.33 -16.96 13.30
CA LEU A 90 -16.48 -17.49 14.65
C LEU A 90 -17.43 -16.63 15.50
N ILE A 91 -17.30 -15.30 15.44
CA ILE A 91 -18.21 -14.38 16.13
C ILE A 91 -19.64 -14.55 15.62
N MET A 92 -19.82 -14.63 14.29
CA MET A 92 -21.15 -14.82 13.70
C MET A 92 -21.80 -16.13 14.16
N LEU A 93 -21.02 -17.20 14.28
CA LEU A 93 -21.46 -18.49 14.81
C LEU A 93 -21.91 -18.39 16.26
N LEU A 94 -21.19 -17.65 17.10
CA LEU A 94 -21.57 -17.45 18.50
C LEU A 94 -22.88 -16.66 18.62
N VAL A 95 -23.03 -15.60 17.81
CA VAL A 95 -24.25 -14.78 17.79
C VAL A 95 -25.46 -15.59 17.34
N SER A 96 -25.31 -16.42 16.31
CA SER A 96 -26.41 -17.26 15.83
C SER A 96 -26.84 -18.30 16.88
N LEU A 97 -25.89 -18.88 17.61
CA LEU A 97 -26.18 -19.80 18.71
C LEU A 97 -26.95 -19.12 19.84
N ALA A 98 -26.53 -17.92 20.25
CA ALA A 98 -27.23 -17.14 21.27
C ALA A 98 -28.66 -16.78 20.85
N GLN A 99 -28.84 -16.44 19.57
CA GLN A 99 -30.14 -16.12 19.00
C GLN A 99 -31.10 -17.33 19.04
N VAL A 100 -30.62 -18.54 18.73
CA VAL A 100 -31.44 -19.77 18.82
C VAL A 100 -31.91 -20.03 20.25
N ILE A 101 -31.03 -19.87 21.24
CA ILE A 101 -31.38 -20.05 22.66
C ILE A 101 -32.45 -19.04 23.08
N PHE A 102 -32.28 -17.77 22.69
CA PHE A 102 -33.21 -16.69 23.03
C PHE A 102 -34.61 -16.93 22.46
N TYR A 103 -34.71 -17.24 21.16
CA TYR A 103 -36.02 -17.54 20.55
C TYR A 103 -36.62 -18.83 21.10
N GLY A 104 -35.82 -19.85 21.38
CA GLY A 104 -36.30 -21.09 22.02
C GLY A 104 -36.94 -20.84 23.38
N ALA A 105 -36.33 -19.97 24.20
CA ALA A 105 -36.90 -19.57 25.49
C ALA A 105 -38.24 -18.83 25.34
N ILE A 106 -38.34 -17.89 24.39
CA ILE A 106 -39.59 -17.17 24.11
C ILE A 106 -40.70 -18.14 23.71
N VAL A 107 -40.42 -19.10 22.83
CA VAL A 107 -41.40 -20.10 22.37
C VAL A 107 -41.85 -20.99 23.53
N ALA A 108 -40.94 -21.44 24.38
CA ALA A 108 -41.30 -22.25 25.56
C ALA A 108 -42.24 -21.50 26.52
N VAL A 109 -41.98 -20.21 26.76
CA VAL A 109 -42.85 -19.34 27.57
C VAL A 109 -44.23 -19.19 26.92
N MET A 110 -44.29 -18.98 25.61
CA MET A 110 -45.57 -18.90 24.88
C MET A 110 -46.38 -20.20 24.95
N ILE A 111 -45.72 -21.36 24.79
CA ILE A 111 -46.38 -22.67 24.93
C ILE A 111 -46.94 -22.86 26.35
N TYR A 112 -46.19 -22.47 27.38
CA TYR A 112 -46.65 -22.54 28.76
C TYR A 112 -47.90 -21.70 29.02
N PHE A 113 -47.92 -20.46 28.51
CA PHE A 113 -49.12 -19.61 28.60
C PHE A 113 -50.31 -20.19 27.86
N ILE A 114 -50.12 -20.75 26.67
CA ILE A 114 -51.18 -21.43 25.91
C ILE A 114 -51.72 -22.62 26.70
N PHE A 115 -50.85 -23.41 27.33
CA PHE A 115 -51.26 -24.56 28.14
C PHE A 115 -52.11 -24.13 29.35
N ILE A 116 -51.73 -23.05 30.04
CA ILE A 116 -52.51 -22.46 31.16
C ILE A 116 -53.89 -21.97 30.72
N ILE A 117 -54.02 -21.45 29.50
CA ILE A 117 -55.30 -20.90 29.01
C ILE A 117 -56.26 -22.04 28.60
N ILE A 118 -55.72 -23.15 28.11
CA ILE A 118 -56.50 -24.29 27.60
C ILE A 118 -56.95 -25.25 28.71
N PHE A 119 -56.11 -25.48 29.72
CA PHE A 119 -56.34 -26.43 30.82
C PHE A 119 -56.70 -25.72 32.12
#